data_AF-V4JJV2-F1
#
_entry.id   AF-V4JJV2-F1
#
_cell.length_a   1.000
_cell.length_b   1.000
_cell.length_c   1.000
_cell.angle_alpha   90.00
_cell.angle_beta   90.00
_cell.angle_gamma   90.00
#
_symmetry.space_group_name_H-M   'P 1'
#
loop_
_entity.id
_entity.type
_entity.pdbx_description
1 polymer ?
#
loop_
_entity_poly.entity_id
_entity_poly.type
_entity_poly.pdbx_seq_one_letter_code
_entity_poly.pdbx_strand_id
1 'polypeptide(L)'
;MLEPLFIDTGYVIGLVNVTDAHHRRAVALADRYEGYPLVTTDAVLLEVGNALSRVARAEAVEILHQFEESDNVTLVHLNPILFKSAVGLYEQYKDK
;
A
#
# COMPACT_ATOMS: atom_id res chain seq x y z
N MET A 1 5.82 -19.45 10.81
CA MET A 1 6.01 -18.31 9.90
C MET A 1 5.05 -17.21 10.34
N LEU A 2 5.46 -15.95 10.25
CA LEU A 2 4.58 -14.81 10.52
C LEU A 2 3.54 -14.72 9.39
N GLU A 3 2.31 -14.31 9.72
CA GLU A 3 1.30 -14.02 8.71
C GLU A 3 1.66 -12.71 8.00
N PRO A 4 1.69 -12.68 6.65
CA PRO A 4 1.98 -11.46 5.91
C PRO A 4 0.96 -10.36 6.17
N LEU A 5 1.44 -9.14 6.37
CA LEU A 5 0.59 -7.97 6.59
C LEU A 5 0.25 -7.32 5.26
N PHE A 6 -1.03 -7.12 5.00
CA PHE A 6 -1.48 -6.37 3.82
C PHE A 6 -1.26 -4.88 4.04
N ILE A 7 -0.48 -4.26 3.16
CA ILE A 7 -0.21 -2.83 3.16
C ILE A 7 -1.19 -2.12 2.21
N ASP A 8 -1.93 -1.18 2.78
CA ASP A 8 -2.92 -0.35 2.08
C ASP A 8 -2.42 1.09 1.85
N THR A 9 -3.05 1.77 0.89
CA THR A 9 -2.71 3.14 0.44
C THR A 9 -2.63 4.13 1.61
N GLY A 10 -3.62 4.09 2.51
CA GLY A 10 -3.72 5.05 3.62
C GLY A 10 -2.55 4.95 4.60
N TYR A 11 -2.04 3.75 4.85
CA TYR A 11 -0.88 3.56 5.70
C TYR A 11 0.37 4.20 5.09
N VAL A 12 0.61 3.98 3.80
CA VAL A 12 1.77 4.54 3.10
C VAL A 12 1.69 6.07 3.08
N ILE A 13 0.53 6.65 2.77
CA ILE A 13 0.34 8.11 2.82
C ILE A 13 0.62 8.65 4.22
N GLY A 14 0.08 8.01 5.26
CA GLY A 14 0.34 8.42 6.64
C GLY A 14 1.82 8.34 7.00
N LEU A 15 2.54 7.32 6.53
CA LEU A 15 3.97 7.17 6.80
C LEU A 15 4.81 8.28 6.16
N VAL A 16 4.46 8.69 4.94
CA VAL A 16 5.23 9.67 4.14
C VAL A 16 4.87 11.11 4.48
N ASN A 17 3.58 11.41 4.59
CA ASN A 17 3.11 12.76 4.83
C ASN A 17 3.18 13.09 6.32
N VAL A 18 4.24 13.78 6.74
CA VAL A 18 4.46 14.19 8.14
C VAL A 18 3.35 15.07 8.72
N THR A 19 2.55 15.72 7.86
CA THR A 19 1.41 16.55 8.27
C THR A 19 0.09 15.78 8.34
N ASP A 20 0.09 14.51 7.95
CA ASP A 20 -1.09 13.64 8.02
C ASP A 20 -1.49 13.38 9.47
N ALA A 21 -2.80 13.41 9.74
CA ALA A 21 -3.34 13.19 11.08
C ALA A 21 -2.98 11.80 11.64
N HIS A 22 -2.70 10.84 10.77
CA HIS A 22 -2.32 9.48 11.12
C HIS A 22 -0.82 9.22 11.10
N HIS A 23 0.03 10.22 10.80
CA HIS A 23 1.47 10.03 10.66
C HIS A 23 2.12 9.34 11.86
N ARG A 24 1.85 9.83 13.07
CA ARG A 24 2.38 9.20 14.30
C ARG A 24 1.96 7.75 14.48
N ARG A 25 0.73 7.42 14.06
CA ARG A 25 0.21 6.05 14.14
C ARG A 25 0.86 5.15 13.08
N ALA A 26 1.09 5.67 11.88
CA ALA A 26 1.80 4.94 10.83
C ALA A 26 3.25 4.62 11.25
N VAL A 27 3.97 5.59 11.81
CA VAL A 27 5.33 5.37 12.35
C VAL A 27 5.33 4.30 13.45
N ALA A 28 4.40 4.38 14.41
CA ALA A 28 4.31 3.37 15.47
C ALA A 28 3.97 1.97 14.95
N LEU A 29 3.23 1.86 13.83
CA LEU A 29 2.97 0.58 13.17
C LEU A 29 4.22 0.06 12.45
N ALA A 30 5.01 0.94 11.82
CA ALA A 30 6.28 0.58 11.19
C ALA A 30 7.25 -0.02 12.22
N ASP A 31 7.42 0.64 13.36
CA ASP A 31 8.27 0.14 14.46
C ASP A 31 7.76 -1.20 15.02
N ARG A 32 6.43 -1.33 15.18
CA ARG A 32 5.82 -2.53 15.76
C ARG A 32 5.96 -3.76 14.87
N TYR A 33 5.89 -3.57 13.56
CA TYR A 33 5.88 -4.66 12.57
C TYR A 33 7.16 -4.73 11.75
N GLU A 34 8.24 -4.15 12.26
CA GLU A 34 9.56 -4.25 11.65
C GLU A 34 9.93 -5.73 11.42
N GLY A 35 10.37 -6.05 10.20
CA GLY A 35 10.74 -7.41 9.80
C GLY A 35 9.58 -8.37 9.53
N TYR A 36 8.31 -7.96 9.64
CA TYR A 36 7.19 -8.79 9.19
C TYR A 36 7.18 -8.90 7.66
N PRO A 37 6.80 -10.07 7.09
CA PRO A 37 6.56 -10.18 5.66
C PRO A 37 5.37 -9.29 5.28
N LEU A 38 5.52 -8.56 4.18
CA LEU A 38 4.51 -7.62 3.70
C LEU A 38 3.90 -8.14 2.40
N VAL A 39 2.64 -7.79 2.15
CA VAL A 39 1.97 -8.04 0.88
C VAL A 39 1.20 -6.80 0.46
N THR A 40 1.23 -6.47 -0.84
CA THR A 40 0.42 -5.37 -1.40
C THR A 40 0.07 -5.69 -2.86
N THR A 41 -0.56 -4.76 -3.57
CA THR A 41 -0.98 -4.94 -4.97
C THR A 41 -0.55 -3.78 -5.85
N ASP A 42 -0.47 -4.02 -7.16
CA ASP A 42 -0.26 -2.95 -8.15
C ASP A 42 -1.29 -1.81 -7.99
N ALA A 43 -2.54 -2.15 -7.63
CA ALA A 43 -3.61 -1.17 -7.45
C ALA A 43 -3.32 -0.21 -6.29
N VAL A 44 -2.86 -0.73 -5.15
CA VAL A 44 -2.45 0.08 -3.99
C VAL A 44 -1.26 0.98 -4.36
N LEU A 45 -0.24 0.43 -5.01
CA LEU A 45 0.92 1.20 -5.45
C LEU A 45 0.52 2.33 -6.42
N LEU A 46 -0.39 2.07 -7.35
CA LEU A 46 -0.91 3.08 -8.27
C LEU A 46 -1.64 4.21 -7.51
N GLU A 47 -2.44 3.88 -6.51
CA GLU A 47 -3.11 4.88 -5.66
C GLU A 47 -2.13 5.73 -4.85
N VAL A 48 -1.11 5.11 -4.25
CA VAL A 48 -0.03 5.81 -3.53
C VAL A 48 0.66 6.81 -4.46
N GLY A 49 1.09 6.35 -5.65
CA GLY A 49 1.74 7.21 -6.64
C GLY A 49 0.86 8.37 -7.07
N ASN A 50 -0.43 8.13 -7.29
CA ASN A 50 -1.39 9.17 -7.63
C ASN A 50 -1.59 10.19 -6.48
N ALA A 51 -1.76 9.71 -5.24
CA ALA A 51 -1.98 10.55 -4.07
C ALA A 51 -0.80 11.48 -3.77
N LEU A 52 0.43 10.99 -3.98
CA LEU A 52 1.66 11.74 -3.71
C LEU A 52 2.15 12.56 -4.92
N SER A 53 1.58 12.36 -6.10
CA SER A 53 2.05 12.93 -7.38
C SER A 53 2.26 14.45 -7.41
N ARG A 54 1.52 15.20 -6.59
CA ARG A 54 1.59 16.68 -6.54
C ARG A 54 2.43 17.22 -5.38
N VAL A 55 2.66 16.43 -4.34
CA VAL A 55 3.21 16.90 -3.07
C VAL A 55 4.56 16.27 -2.73
N ALA A 56 4.81 15.03 -3.18
CA ALA A 56 5.97 14.24 -2.81
C ALA A 56 6.28 13.21 -3.91
N ARG A 57 6.42 13.69 -5.16
CA ARG A 57 6.56 12.80 -6.33
C ARG A 57 7.86 12.00 -6.31
N ALA A 58 8.96 12.59 -5.85
CA ALA A 58 10.25 11.91 -5.80
C ALA A 58 10.21 10.78 -4.76
N GLU A 59 9.68 11.08 -3.58
CA GLU A 59 9.46 10.13 -2.49
C GLU A 59 8.52 9.01 -2.92
N ALA A 60 7.45 9.34 -3.65
CA ALA A 60 6.55 8.34 -4.21
C ALA A 60 7.29 7.36 -5.13
N VAL A 61 8.16 7.85 -6.00
CA VAL A 61 8.96 6.99 -6.89
C VAL A 61 9.88 6.08 -6.08
N GLU A 62 10.57 6.61 -5.08
CA GLU A 62 11.45 5.81 -4.21
C GLU A 62 10.68 4.70 -3.48
N ILE A 63 9.50 5.01 -2.96
CA ILE A 63 8.66 4.04 -2.26
C ILE A 63 8.18 2.95 -3.19
N LEU A 64 7.74 3.30 -4.40
CA LEU A 64 7.30 2.33 -5.40
C LEU A 64 8.43 1.35 -5.73
N HIS A 65 9.65 1.85 -5.95
CA HIS A 65 10.82 1.00 -6.17
C HIS A 65 11.15 0.13 -4.96
N GLN A 66 11.06 0.67 -3.73
CA GLN A 66 11.28 -0.13 -2.52
C GLN A 66 10.29 -1.29 -2.38
N PHE A 67 9.02 -1.10 -2.73
CA PHE A 67 8.04 -2.19 -2.71
C PHE A 67 8.31 -3.23 -3.80
N GLU A 68 8.81 -2.82 -4.96
CA GLU A 68 9.11 -3.72 -6.09
C GLU A 68 10.41 -4.52 -5.90
N GLU A 69 11.44 -3.92 -5.29
CA GLU A 69 12.78 -4.50 -5.15
C GLU A 69 12.99 -5.22 -3.81
N SER A 70 12.08 -5.09 -2.84
CA SER A 70 12.24 -5.68 -1.51
C SER A 70 11.93 -7.17 -1.48
N ASP A 71 12.91 -7.97 -1.07
CA ASP A 71 12.77 -9.42 -0.85
C ASP A 71 11.73 -9.79 0.24
N ASN A 72 11.37 -8.84 1.11
CA ASN A 72 10.41 -9.03 2.20
C ASN A 72 8.98 -8.56 1.84
N VAL A 73 8.77 -8.11 0.60
CA VAL A 73 7.47 -7.70 0.09
C VAL A 73 7.02 -8.68 -0.99
N THR A 74 5.80 -9.19 -0.85
CA THR A 74 5.10 -9.87 -1.94
C THR A 74 4.22 -8.86 -2.68
N LEU A 75 4.61 -8.48 -3.89
CA LEU A 75 3.77 -7.67 -4.77
C LEU A 75 2.83 -8.57 -5.58
N VAL A 76 1.52 -8.48 -5.30
CA VAL A 76 0.50 -9.23 -6.05
C VAL A 76 0.09 -8.44 -7.28
N HIS A 77 0.48 -8.95 -8.44
CA HIS A 77 0.17 -8.29 -9.69
C HIS A 77 -1.29 -8.45 -10.09
N LEU A 78 -1.91 -7.34 -10.48
CA LEU A 78 -3.26 -7.33 -10.98
C LEU A 78 -3.28 -7.98 -12.36
N ASN A 79 -4.25 -8.88 -12.57
CA ASN A 79 -4.49 -9.50 -13.86
C ASN A 79 -5.99 -9.46 -14.19
N PRO A 80 -6.40 -9.78 -15.43
CA PRO A 80 -7.80 -9.69 -15.81
C PRO A 80 -8.76 -10.54 -14.96
N ILE A 81 -8.30 -11.67 -14.41
CA ILE A 81 -9.11 -12.54 -13.55
C ILE A 81 -9.33 -11.88 -12.18
N LEU A 82 -8.26 -11.39 -11.56
CA LEU A 82 -8.32 -10.69 -10.28
C LEU A 82 -9.14 -9.40 -10.39
N PHE A 83 -8.93 -8.63 -11.46
CA PHE A 83 -9.69 -7.40 -11.68
C PHE A 83 -11.19 -7.67 -11.84
N LYS A 84 -11.57 -8.65 -12.67
CA LYS A 84 -12.98 -9.03 -12.84
C LYS A 84 -13.60 -9.51 -11.53
N SER A 85 -12.85 -10.27 -10.73
CA SER A 85 -13.31 -10.74 -9.42
C SER A 85 -13.49 -9.59 -8.44
N ALA A 86 -12.58 -8.62 -8.42
CA ALA A 86 -12.67 -7.42 -7.60
C ALA A 86 -13.89 -6.56 -7.97
N VAL A 87 -14.17 -6.39 -9.26
CA VAL A 87 -15.39 -5.70 -9.72
C VAL A 87 -16.64 -6.46 -9.27
N GLY A 88 -16.66 -7.79 -9.41
CA GLY A 88 -17.78 -8.61 -8.93
C GLY A 88 -18.01 -8.52 -7.42
N LEU A 89 -16.95 -8.37 -6.62
CA LEU A 89 -17.07 -8.08 -5.18
C LEU A 89 -17.65 -6.68 -4.95
N TYR A 90 -17.12 -5.66 -5.64
CA TYR A 90 -17.60 -4.28 -5.52
C TYR A 90 -19.09 -4.13 -5.87
N GLU A 91 -19.61 -4.91 -6.82
CA GLU A 91 -21.04 -4.93 -7.16
C GLU A 91 -21.93 -5.53 -6.06
N GLN A 92 -21.39 -6.45 -5.25
CA GLN A 92 -22.12 -7.12 -4.17
C GLN A 92 -22.25 -6.24 -2.92
N TYR A 93 -21.19 -5.49 -2.61
CA TYR A 93 -21.14 -4.60 -1.45
C TYR A 93 -21.71 -3.23 -1.83
N LYS A 94 -22.85 -2.88 -1.23
CA LYS A 94 -23.54 -1.59 -1.46
C LYS A 94 -23.05 -0.48 -0.56
N ASP A 95 -22.19 -0.81 0.39
CA ASP A 95 -21.54 0.15 1.26
C ASP A 95 -20.37 0.82 0.52
N LYS A 96 -20.43 2.15 0.55
CA LYS A 96 -19.28 3.03 0.62
C LYS A 96 -19.46 3.92 1.84
#